data_AF-A0A535TWJ9-F1
#
_entry.id   AF-A0A535TWJ9-F1
#
_cell.length_a   1.000
_cell.length_b   1.000
_cell.length_c   1.000
_cell.angle_alpha   90.00
_cell.angle_beta   90.00
_cell.angle_gamma   90.00
#
_symmetry.space_group_name_H-M   'P 1'
#
loop_
_entity.id
_entity.type
_entity.pdbx_description
1 polymer ?
#
loop_
_entity_poly.entity_id
_entity_poly.type
_entity_poly.pdbx_seq_one_letter_code
_entity_poly.pdbx_strand_id
1 'polypeptide(L)'
;MDASTLAKSAKALILASGLIAASTVIGAAQDAPMPLGTTATIPLNSWYIAPPSGQTLLGAHTFDLTAGNLILLANGQSVSFTGSYAGAKAAYLLLNSSNTYSYYAGSIVGQVVLTFSDGTTQATDLTIGTNLREWRIGSGATVDSLSTTAGAAQVWTGSAQPGMGGGTAVIDMLSLPVATAGKTLTAVALNDTNTWGALKIQLAGLTVDFTAPTPTPTPTPTPTPTCTMNDHAGKVSATTAKNVPHCIATGKAGEKADVTKATTPAAPRSDD
;
A
#
# COMPACT_ATOMS: atom_id res chain seq x y z
N MET A 1 17.68 -46.93 -26.42
CA MET A 1 16.57 -45.98 -26.22
C MET A 1 16.87 -45.27 -24.92
N ASP A 2 17.49 -44.09 -25.01
CA ASP A 2 17.73 -43.21 -23.86
C ASP A 2 16.67 -42.13 -23.82
N ALA A 3 16.10 -41.89 -22.64
CA ALA A 3 15.78 -40.55 -22.14
C ALA A 3 15.24 -40.69 -20.71
N SER A 4 16.11 -40.42 -19.75
CA SER A 4 15.78 -40.06 -18.38
C SER A 4 14.85 -38.84 -18.31
N THR A 5 13.77 -38.91 -17.53
CA THR A 5 13.06 -37.71 -17.07
C THR A 5 12.89 -37.75 -15.55
N LEU A 6 13.89 -37.20 -14.87
CA LEU A 6 13.76 -36.67 -13.52
C LEU A 6 12.76 -35.51 -13.55
N ALA A 7 11.53 -35.73 -13.09
CA ALA A 7 10.60 -34.65 -12.81
C ALA A 7 10.92 -34.06 -11.42
N LYS A 8 11.54 -32.88 -11.39
CA LYS A 8 11.61 -32.06 -10.18
C LYS A 8 11.33 -30.59 -10.48
N SER A 9 10.36 -30.08 -9.73
CA SER A 9 10.18 -28.69 -9.28
C SER A 9 9.88 -27.60 -10.31
N ALA A 10 8.70 -26.99 -10.16
CA ALA A 10 8.59 -25.52 -10.10
C ALA A 10 7.36 -25.12 -9.26
N LYS A 11 7.59 -24.69 -8.02
CA LYS A 11 6.66 -23.83 -7.30
C LYS A 11 6.63 -22.50 -8.04
N ALA A 12 5.52 -22.17 -8.69
CA ALA A 12 5.31 -20.85 -9.26
C ALA A 12 5.04 -19.86 -8.13
N LEU A 13 6.04 -19.04 -7.82
CA LEU A 13 5.91 -17.84 -7.00
C LEU A 13 5.36 -16.73 -7.91
N ILE A 14 4.07 -16.43 -7.81
CA ILE A 14 3.49 -15.26 -8.48
C ILE A 14 3.81 -14.05 -7.61
N LEU A 15 4.83 -13.30 -8.01
CA LEU A 15 5.19 -12.01 -7.43
C LEU A 15 4.42 -10.92 -8.19
N ALA A 16 3.22 -10.55 -7.72
CA ALA A 16 2.52 -9.38 -8.22
C ALA A 16 3.21 -8.12 -7.65
N SER A 17 4.19 -7.59 -8.38
CA SER A 17 4.87 -6.35 -8.01
C SER A 17 4.30 -5.20 -8.84
N GLY A 18 3.44 -4.39 -8.22
CA GLY A 18 2.99 -3.13 -8.81
C GLY A 18 4.18 -2.18 -8.99
N LEU A 19 4.42 -1.78 -10.24
CA LEU A 19 5.41 -0.77 -10.58
C LEU A 19 4.87 0.61 -10.17
N ILE A 20 5.38 1.17 -9.08
CA ILE A 20 5.08 2.56 -8.70
C ILE A 20 5.96 3.48 -9.54
N ALA A 21 5.34 4.20 -10.48
CA ALA A 21 6.00 5.26 -11.22
C ALA A 21 6.41 6.37 -10.24
N ALA A 22 7.71 6.63 -10.13
CA ALA A 22 8.27 7.66 -9.27
C ALA A 22 7.92 9.06 -9.79
N SER A 23 6.84 9.63 -9.27
CA SER A 23 6.65 11.08 -9.23
C SER A 23 6.97 11.54 -7.82
N THR A 24 7.75 12.61 -7.68
CA THR A 24 8.09 13.22 -6.39
C THR A 24 6.84 13.77 -5.72
N VAL A 25 6.13 12.94 -4.96
CA VAL A 25 5.03 13.37 -4.09
C VAL A 25 5.65 13.70 -2.74
N ILE A 26 5.61 14.98 -2.39
CA ILE A 26 5.92 15.45 -1.03
C ILE A 26 4.83 14.87 -0.11
N GLY A 27 5.15 13.83 0.65
CA GLY A 27 4.58 13.47 1.96
C GLY A 27 3.06 13.46 2.18
N ALA A 28 2.23 13.49 1.13
CA ALA A 28 0.78 13.46 1.26
C ALA A 28 0.29 12.03 1.54
N ALA A 29 -0.83 11.93 2.26
CA ALA A 29 -1.62 10.69 2.35
C ALA A 29 -1.85 10.13 0.94
N GLN A 30 -1.51 8.86 0.71
CA GLN A 30 -1.72 8.18 -0.54
C GLN A 30 -2.58 6.94 -0.28
N ASP A 31 -3.66 6.81 -1.03
CA ASP A 31 -4.42 5.56 -1.08
C ASP A 31 -3.63 4.50 -1.87
N ALA A 32 -3.51 3.31 -1.31
CA ALA A 32 -3.08 2.10 -1.99
C ALA A 32 -4.27 1.15 -2.16
N PRO A 33 -4.98 1.22 -3.30
CA PRO A 33 -6.00 0.23 -3.64
C PRO A 33 -5.42 -1.18 -3.63
N MET A 34 -6.14 -2.12 -3.01
CA MET A 34 -5.75 -3.51 -2.94
C MET A 34 -6.66 -4.35 -3.85
N PRO A 35 -6.10 -5.07 -4.85
CA PRO A 35 -6.90 -5.96 -5.67
C PRO A 35 -7.41 -7.13 -4.82
N LEU A 36 -8.71 -7.44 -4.93
CA LEU A 36 -9.31 -8.56 -4.18
C LEU A 36 -8.87 -9.94 -4.70
N GLY A 37 -8.20 -9.98 -5.85
CA GLY A 37 -7.63 -11.20 -6.44
C GLY A 37 -8.70 -12.23 -6.83
N THR A 38 -8.28 -13.49 -6.89
CA THR A 38 -9.13 -14.61 -7.33
C THR A 38 -10.19 -15.02 -6.30
N THR A 39 -10.11 -14.51 -5.07
CA THR A 39 -11.12 -14.75 -4.03
C THR A 39 -12.43 -14.02 -4.33
N ALA A 40 -12.39 -12.92 -5.09
CA ALA A 40 -13.57 -12.19 -5.54
C ALA A 40 -14.18 -12.88 -6.77
N THR A 41 -15.24 -13.67 -6.55
CA THR A 41 -15.86 -14.50 -7.58
C THR A 41 -17.28 -14.08 -7.96
N ILE A 42 -17.90 -13.19 -7.17
CA ILE A 42 -19.29 -12.79 -7.38
C ILE A 42 -19.31 -11.48 -8.17
N PRO A 43 -19.85 -11.43 -9.40
CA PRO A 43 -19.88 -10.19 -10.16
C PRO A 43 -20.72 -9.12 -9.47
N LEU A 44 -20.14 -7.93 -9.27
CA LEU A 44 -20.80 -6.79 -8.64
C LEU A 44 -22.05 -6.38 -9.44
N ASN A 45 -21.98 -6.44 -10.77
CA ASN A 45 -23.10 -6.18 -11.65
C ASN A 45 -24.24 -7.23 -11.58
N SER A 46 -24.04 -8.38 -10.92
CA SER A 46 -25.13 -9.34 -10.66
C SER A 46 -26.03 -8.91 -9.50
N TRP A 47 -25.58 -7.95 -8.68
CA TRP A 47 -26.31 -7.44 -7.52
C TRP A 47 -26.80 -6.02 -7.76
N TYR A 48 -25.95 -5.19 -8.36
CA TYR A 48 -26.18 -3.77 -8.59
C TYR A 48 -26.38 -3.46 -10.07
N ILE A 49 -27.25 -2.50 -10.38
CA ILE A 49 -27.35 -1.89 -11.71
C ILE A 49 -26.29 -0.79 -11.80
N ALA A 50 -25.39 -0.91 -12.78
CA ALA A 50 -24.30 0.04 -13.03
C ALA A 50 -23.50 0.44 -11.77
N PRO A 51 -22.95 -0.52 -11.01
CA PRO A 51 -22.12 -0.19 -9.86
C PRO A 51 -20.85 0.55 -10.30
N PRO A 52 -20.15 1.22 -9.36
CA PRO A 52 -18.83 1.76 -9.62
C PRO A 52 -17.89 0.67 -10.16
N SER A 53 -17.05 1.04 -11.13
CA SER A 53 -16.09 0.12 -11.78
C SER A 53 -14.80 0.85 -12.13
N GLY A 54 -13.74 0.09 -12.39
CA GLY A 54 -12.40 0.63 -12.62
C GLY A 54 -11.78 1.25 -11.37
N GLN A 55 -10.79 2.12 -11.55
CA GLN A 55 -10.29 2.97 -10.47
C GLN A 55 -11.26 4.12 -10.21
N THR A 56 -11.78 4.22 -8.99
CA THR A 56 -12.84 5.17 -8.66
C THR A 56 -12.66 5.76 -7.26
N LEU A 57 -13.15 6.98 -7.07
CA LEU A 57 -13.13 7.69 -5.80
C LEU A 57 -14.46 7.50 -5.07
N LEU A 58 -14.42 6.86 -3.91
CA LEU A 58 -15.59 6.61 -3.04
C LEU A 58 -15.24 7.06 -1.63
N GLY A 59 -16.06 7.92 -1.04
CA GLY A 59 -15.79 8.46 0.30
C GLY A 59 -14.46 9.22 0.40
N ALA A 60 -14.02 9.87 -0.68
CA ALA A 60 -12.72 10.52 -0.82
C ALA A 60 -11.49 9.59 -0.85
N HIS A 61 -11.70 8.27 -0.98
CA HIS A 61 -10.63 7.29 -1.12
C HIS A 61 -10.69 6.56 -2.47
N THR A 62 -9.52 6.26 -3.02
CA THR A 62 -9.39 5.54 -4.29
C THR A 62 -9.50 4.04 -4.05
N PHE A 63 -10.38 3.39 -4.82
CA PHE A 63 -10.54 1.93 -4.88
C PHE A 63 -10.32 1.42 -6.29
N ASP A 64 -9.81 0.19 -6.41
CA ASP A 64 -9.68 -0.52 -7.68
C ASP A 64 -10.78 -1.59 -7.80
N LEU A 65 -11.81 -1.27 -8.58
CA LEU A 65 -12.95 -2.14 -8.88
C LEU A 65 -12.86 -2.70 -10.31
N THR A 66 -11.68 -2.70 -10.93
CA THR A 66 -11.48 -3.15 -12.32
C THR A 66 -11.86 -4.60 -12.53
N ALA A 67 -11.65 -5.46 -11.52
CA ALA A 67 -12.05 -6.87 -11.56
C ALA A 67 -13.58 -7.05 -11.61
N GLY A 68 -14.35 -6.06 -11.18
CA GLY A 68 -15.81 -6.08 -11.22
C GLY A 68 -16.48 -7.13 -10.34
N ASN A 69 -15.74 -7.78 -9.43
CA ASN A 69 -16.23 -8.83 -8.55
C ASN A 69 -16.10 -8.42 -7.08
N LEU A 70 -16.99 -8.93 -6.25
CA LEU A 70 -16.94 -8.87 -4.79
C LEU A 70 -16.62 -10.24 -4.19
N ILE A 71 -16.16 -10.22 -2.94
CA ILE A 71 -16.06 -11.39 -2.08
C ILE A 71 -17.35 -11.50 -1.26
N LEU A 72 -17.94 -12.69 -1.25
CA LEU A 72 -19.09 -13.01 -0.42
C LEU A 72 -18.66 -14.06 0.61
N LEU A 73 -18.39 -13.63 1.84
CA LEU A 73 -18.04 -14.55 2.93
C LEU A 73 -19.32 -15.19 3.47
N ALA A 74 -19.31 -16.51 3.55
CA ALA A 74 -20.23 -17.29 4.34
C ALA A 74 -19.73 -17.49 5.77
N ASN A 75 -20.65 -17.91 6.64
CA ASN A 75 -20.37 -18.24 8.02
C ASN A 75 -19.08 -19.08 8.17
N GLY A 76 -18.15 -18.58 9.00
CA GLY A 76 -16.88 -19.24 9.32
C GLY A 76 -15.79 -19.05 8.26
N GLN A 77 -16.06 -18.30 7.19
CA GLN A 77 -15.07 -17.97 6.18
C GLN A 77 -14.31 -16.69 6.52
N SER A 78 -13.08 -16.62 6.01
CA SER A 78 -12.21 -15.47 6.14
C SER A 78 -11.45 -15.22 4.84
N VAL A 79 -11.05 -13.97 4.63
CA VAL A 79 -10.07 -13.57 3.62
C VAL A 79 -9.01 -12.69 4.27
N SER A 80 -7.78 -12.73 3.77
CA SER A 80 -6.69 -11.88 4.22
C SER A 80 -5.91 -11.32 3.02
N PHE A 81 -5.59 -10.03 3.10
CA PHE A 81 -4.84 -9.31 2.09
C PHE A 81 -3.53 -8.85 2.71
N THR A 82 -2.41 -9.26 2.13
CA THR A 82 -1.08 -8.91 2.61
C THR A 82 -0.54 -7.69 1.86
N GLY A 83 0.29 -6.91 2.55
CA GLY A 83 0.97 -5.76 1.98
C GLY A 83 2.10 -5.29 2.90
N SER A 84 2.64 -4.11 2.63
CA SER A 84 3.65 -3.48 3.46
C SER A 84 3.48 -1.98 3.40
N TYR A 85 2.71 -1.44 4.35
CA TYR A 85 2.34 -0.04 4.40
C TYR A 85 2.96 0.62 5.62
N ALA A 86 4.18 1.12 5.45
CA ALA A 86 4.84 1.93 6.47
C ALA A 86 4.08 3.26 6.61
N GLY A 87 3.85 3.72 7.84
CA GLY A 87 3.10 4.94 8.08
C GLY A 87 1.63 4.86 7.63
N ALA A 88 1.02 3.67 7.69
CA ALA A 88 -0.41 3.48 7.46
C ALA A 88 -1.22 4.32 8.47
N LYS A 89 -2.21 5.04 7.99
CA LYS A 89 -3.10 5.91 8.77
C LYS A 89 -4.46 5.28 8.98
N ALA A 90 -4.98 4.59 7.96
CA ALA A 90 -6.26 3.91 8.02
C ALA A 90 -6.38 2.83 6.93
N ALA A 91 -7.26 1.86 7.17
CA ALA A 91 -7.78 0.98 6.13
C ALA A 91 -9.25 1.32 5.85
N TYR A 92 -9.64 1.25 4.58
CA TYR A 92 -11.02 1.52 4.14
C TYR A 92 -11.55 0.34 3.34
N LEU A 93 -12.73 -0.16 3.73
CA LEU A 93 -13.36 -1.33 3.13
C LEU A 93 -14.72 -0.95 2.58
N LEU A 94 -15.00 -1.26 1.31
CA LEU A 94 -16.35 -1.19 0.75
C LEU A 94 -17.12 -2.43 1.20
N LEU A 95 -17.95 -2.28 2.23
CA LEU A 95 -18.45 -3.37 3.04
C LEU A 95 -19.96 -3.26 3.25
N ASN A 96 -20.67 -4.33 2.90
CA ASN A 96 -22.09 -4.50 3.19
C ASN A 96 -22.34 -5.94 3.66
N SER A 97 -23.58 -6.24 4.03
CA SER A 97 -24.04 -7.59 4.32
C SER A 97 -25.24 -7.95 3.44
N SER A 98 -25.57 -9.24 3.38
CA SER A 98 -26.81 -9.72 2.77
C SER A 98 -27.58 -10.66 3.67
N ASN A 99 -28.90 -10.68 3.49
CA ASN A 99 -29.86 -11.43 4.31
C ASN A 99 -29.83 -10.98 5.77
N THR A 100 -29.63 -9.70 6.01
CA THR A 100 -29.43 -9.10 7.33
C THR A 100 -30.75 -8.53 7.84
N TYR A 101 -31.56 -9.42 8.40
CA TYR A 101 -32.86 -9.09 8.98
C TYR A 101 -32.76 -8.35 10.32
N SER A 102 -33.84 -7.67 10.69
CA SER A 102 -33.95 -6.84 11.90
C SER A 102 -33.62 -7.58 13.20
N TYR A 103 -33.85 -8.89 13.27
CA TYR A 103 -33.51 -9.70 14.43
C TYR A 103 -31.99 -9.95 14.61
N TYR A 104 -31.15 -9.54 13.66
CA TYR A 104 -29.69 -9.51 13.85
C TYR A 104 -29.16 -8.17 14.37
N ALA A 105 -30.00 -7.13 14.46
CA ALA A 105 -29.55 -5.81 14.89
C ALA A 105 -28.82 -5.85 16.25
N GLY A 106 -27.68 -5.16 16.32
CA GLY A 106 -26.81 -5.14 17.50
C GLY A 106 -25.93 -6.39 17.67
N SER A 107 -26.05 -7.40 16.82
CA SER A 107 -25.22 -8.60 16.89
C SER A 107 -23.87 -8.38 16.19
N ILE A 108 -22.81 -8.89 16.80
CA ILE A 108 -21.50 -9.01 16.16
C ILE A 108 -21.54 -10.23 15.23
N VAL A 109 -21.24 -10.02 13.95
CA VAL A 109 -21.31 -11.05 12.90
C VAL A 109 -19.96 -11.28 12.21
N GLY A 110 -18.96 -10.49 12.54
CA GLY A 110 -17.67 -10.58 11.91
C GLY A 110 -16.67 -9.64 12.54
N GLN A 111 -15.48 -9.60 11.95
CA GLN A 111 -14.39 -8.78 12.43
C GLN A 111 -13.45 -8.42 11.29
N VAL A 112 -12.96 -7.18 11.28
CA VAL A 112 -11.79 -6.78 10.51
C VAL A 112 -10.57 -6.77 11.42
N VAL A 113 -9.47 -7.39 11.00
CA VAL A 113 -8.22 -7.47 11.76
C VAL A 113 -7.09 -6.86 10.96
N LEU A 114 -6.46 -5.84 11.53
CA LEU A 114 -5.22 -5.25 11.05
C LEU A 114 -4.05 -5.93 11.75
N THR A 115 -3.08 -6.45 10.99
CA THR A 115 -1.87 -7.08 11.52
C THR A 115 -0.65 -6.23 11.21
N PHE A 116 0.23 -6.05 12.20
CA PHE A 116 1.42 -5.21 12.09
C PHE A 116 2.72 -6.02 12.02
N SER A 117 3.80 -5.35 11.61
CA SER A 117 5.12 -5.96 11.43
C SER A 117 5.75 -6.58 12.68
N ASP A 118 5.28 -6.21 13.87
CA ASP A 118 5.73 -6.78 15.15
C ASP A 118 4.84 -7.94 15.64
N GLY A 119 3.87 -8.37 14.83
CA GLY A 119 2.92 -9.43 15.16
C GLY A 119 1.73 -8.97 16.00
N THR A 120 1.66 -7.70 16.41
CA THR A 120 0.47 -7.17 17.10
C THR A 120 -0.71 -7.01 16.13
N THR A 121 -1.92 -6.97 16.68
CA THR A 121 -3.15 -6.82 15.90
C THR A 121 -4.05 -5.73 16.48
N GLN A 122 -4.85 -5.13 15.61
CA GLN A 122 -5.97 -4.26 15.95
C GLN A 122 -7.23 -4.85 15.31
N ALA A 123 -8.25 -5.13 16.11
CA ALA A 123 -9.50 -5.69 15.65
C ALA A 123 -10.64 -4.66 15.70
N THR A 124 -11.57 -4.76 14.77
CA THR A 124 -12.83 -4.01 14.78
C THR A 124 -13.98 -4.96 14.50
N ASP A 125 -14.89 -5.07 15.45
CA ASP A 125 -16.06 -5.93 15.33
C ASP A 125 -17.07 -5.34 14.34
N LEU A 126 -17.65 -6.21 13.52
CA LEU A 126 -18.70 -5.87 12.58
C LEU A 126 -20.05 -6.15 13.24
N THR A 127 -20.75 -5.07 13.57
CA THR A 127 -22.01 -5.10 14.30
C THR A 127 -23.14 -4.61 13.41
N ILE A 128 -24.17 -5.44 13.25
CA ILE A 128 -25.32 -5.13 12.41
C ILE A 128 -26.07 -3.91 12.94
N GLY A 129 -26.36 -2.95 12.05
CA GLY A 129 -26.99 -1.68 12.37
C GLY A 129 -26.06 -0.64 12.98
N THR A 130 -24.79 -0.99 13.20
CA THR A 130 -23.77 -0.07 13.72
C THR A 130 -22.80 0.32 12.61
N ASN A 131 -21.94 -0.60 12.18
CA ASN A 131 -20.95 -0.39 11.11
C ASN A 131 -21.11 -1.37 9.93
N LEU A 132 -22.18 -2.16 9.93
CA LEU A 132 -22.55 -3.09 8.86
C LEU A 132 -24.08 -3.11 8.70
N ARG A 133 -24.57 -3.03 7.47
CA ARG A 133 -26.01 -3.10 7.16
C ARG A 133 -26.28 -3.88 5.86
N GLU A 134 -27.55 -4.16 5.60
CA GLU A 134 -27.99 -4.78 4.35
C GLU A 134 -27.62 -3.90 3.15
N TRP A 135 -27.09 -4.52 2.10
CA TRP A 135 -26.74 -3.86 0.84
C TRP A 135 -27.97 -3.26 0.11
N ARG A 136 -29.14 -3.87 0.29
CA ARG A 136 -30.42 -3.42 -0.24
C ARG A 136 -31.26 -2.79 0.87
N ILE A 137 -31.45 -1.49 0.78
CA ILE A 137 -32.13 -0.69 1.80
C ILE A 137 -33.60 -0.46 1.45
N GLY A 138 -34.45 -0.22 2.46
CA GLY A 138 -35.88 -0.03 2.28
C GLY A 138 -36.63 -1.26 1.75
N SER A 139 -36.03 -2.45 1.81
CA SER A 139 -36.62 -3.69 1.32
C SER A 139 -36.94 -4.66 2.45
N GLY A 140 -38.21 -4.72 2.84
CA GLY A 140 -38.69 -5.69 3.84
C GLY A 140 -38.18 -5.42 5.25
N ALA A 141 -37.94 -6.49 6.01
CA ALA A 141 -37.54 -6.43 7.42
C ALA A 141 -36.01 -6.46 7.61
N THR A 142 -35.24 -5.87 6.70
CA THR A 142 -33.77 -5.81 6.79
C THR A 142 -33.27 -4.61 7.58
N VAL A 143 -32.05 -4.70 8.10
CA VAL A 143 -31.39 -3.58 8.76
C VAL A 143 -30.75 -2.69 7.70
N ASP A 144 -31.27 -1.46 7.58
CA ASP A 144 -30.91 -0.52 6.52
C ASP A 144 -30.22 0.76 7.02
N SER A 145 -29.93 0.84 8.32
CA SER A 145 -29.28 1.98 8.96
C SER A 145 -27.89 1.64 9.50
N LEU A 146 -27.06 2.68 9.62
CA LEU A 146 -25.76 2.66 10.27
C LEU A 146 -25.77 3.67 11.41
N SER A 147 -24.93 3.46 12.42
CA SER A 147 -24.65 4.46 13.44
C SER A 147 -23.74 5.55 12.88
N THR A 148 -24.06 6.82 13.18
CA THR A 148 -23.29 7.97 12.69
C THR A 148 -21.88 8.08 13.27
N THR A 149 -21.58 7.34 14.33
CA THR A 149 -20.27 7.38 15.03
C THR A 149 -19.40 6.15 14.75
N ALA A 150 -19.86 5.21 13.93
CA ALA A 150 -19.21 3.90 13.82
C ALA A 150 -18.14 3.82 12.71
N GLY A 151 -17.72 4.97 12.17
CA GLY A 151 -16.76 5.02 11.06
C GLY A 151 -17.28 4.41 9.76
N ALA A 152 -18.58 4.15 9.64
CA ALA A 152 -19.22 3.60 8.47
C ALA A 152 -20.12 4.64 7.80
N ALA A 153 -20.03 4.79 6.49
CA ALA A 153 -20.85 5.74 5.74
C ALA A 153 -21.20 5.21 4.36
N GLN A 154 -22.37 5.59 3.86
CA GLN A 154 -22.76 5.33 2.48
C GLN A 154 -21.87 6.14 1.52
N VAL A 155 -21.21 5.46 0.59
CA VAL A 155 -20.34 6.10 -0.41
C VAL A 155 -20.87 5.97 -1.84
N TRP A 156 -21.86 5.10 -2.06
CA TRP A 156 -22.59 5.02 -3.32
C TRP A 156 -24.04 4.58 -3.08
N THR A 157 -24.93 5.03 -3.96
CA THR A 157 -26.33 4.60 -4.02
C THR A 157 -26.74 4.37 -5.47
N GLY A 158 -27.60 3.38 -5.68
CA GLY A 158 -28.18 3.07 -6.97
C GLY A 158 -29.32 2.08 -6.81
N SER A 159 -29.44 1.17 -7.77
CA SER A 159 -30.53 0.19 -7.81
C SER A 159 -29.99 -1.24 -7.75
N ALA A 160 -30.72 -2.10 -7.05
CA ALA A 160 -30.51 -3.54 -7.11
C ALA A 160 -30.99 -4.12 -8.43
N GLN A 161 -30.38 -5.21 -8.88
CA GLN A 161 -30.85 -5.96 -10.03
C GLN A 161 -32.30 -6.45 -9.81
N PRO A 162 -33.17 -6.46 -10.84
CA PRO A 162 -34.54 -6.94 -10.70
C PRO A 162 -34.62 -8.39 -10.20
N GLY A 163 -33.68 -9.25 -10.64
CA GLY A 163 -33.58 -10.64 -10.18
C GLY A 163 -33.20 -10.80 -8.70
N MET A 164 -32.68 -9.75 -8.08
CA MET A 164 -32.39 -9.68 -6.64
C MET A 164 -33.52 -9.01 -5.85
N GLY A 165 -34.67 -8.81 -6.50
CA GLY A 165 -35.87 -8.17 -5.96
C GLY A 165 -35.92 -6.65 -6.12
N GLY A 166 -35.00 -6.06 -6.89
CA GLY A 166 -35.00 -4.62 -7.23
C GLY A 166 -34.93 -3.69 -6.02
N GLY A 167 -35.26 -2.41 -6.21
CA GLY A 167 -35.24 -1.38 -5.17
C GLY A 167 -33.88 -0.71 -5.00
N THR A 168 -33.73 0.09 -3.94
CA THR A 168 -32.51 0.86 -3.67
C THR A 168 -31.39 -0.03 -3.14
N ALA A 169 -30.21 0.12 -3.72
CA ALA A 169 -28.99 -0.55 -3.29
C ALA A 169 -27.92 0.47 -2.93
N VAL A 170 -27.07 0.12 -1.98
CA VAL A 170 -26.01 0.98 -1.46
C VAL A 170 -24.69 0.23 -1.39
N ILE A 171 -23.60 0.98 -1.45
CA ILE A 171 -22.28 0.51 -1.05
C ILE A 171 -21.82 1.43 0.08
N ASP A 172 -21.49 0.83 1.22
CA ASP A 172 -20.96 1.53 2.38
C ASP A 172 -19.46 1.36 2.48
N MET A 173 -18.80 2.33 3.11
CA MET A 173 -17.38 2.30 3.41
C MET A 173 -17.17 2.30 4.92
N LEU A 174 -16.46 1.31 5.41
CA LEU A 174 -15.95 1.26 6.78
C LEU A 174 -14.54 1.86 6.83
N SER A 175 -14.35 2.84 7.71
CA SER A 175 -13.08 3.53 7.95
C SER A 175 -12.47 3.02 9.26
N LEU A 176 -11.25 2.50 9.18
CA LEU A 176 -10.54 1.91 10.31
C LEU A 176 -9.22 2.66 10.56
N PRO A 177 -9.20 3.66 11.46
CA PRO A 177 -7.97 4.34 11.83
C PRO A 177 -6.95 3.37 12.42
N VAL A 178 -5.69 3.46 12.00
CA VAL A 178 -4.59 2.71 12.58
C VAL A 178 -4.21 3.37 13.90
N ALA A 179 -4.48 2.69 15.02
CA ALA A 179 -4.20 3.23 16.36
C ALA A 179 -2.72 3.14 16.76
N THR A 180 -1.93 2.29 16.09
CA THR A 180 -0.52 2.07 16.41
C THR A 180 0.39 2.90 15.52
N ALA A 181 0.96 3.96 16.06
CA ALA A 181 1.97 4.76 15.37
C ALA A 181 3.30 3.99 15.20
N GLY A 182 4.01 4.26 14.10
CA GLY A 182 5.37 3.78 13.86
C GLY A 182 5.50 2.30 13.45
N LYS A 183 4.39 1.58 13.30
CA LYS A 183 4.39 0.19 12.82
C LYS A 183 3.99 0.11 11.35
N THR A 184 4.48 -0.91 10.66
CA THR A 184 4.07 -1.21 9.28
C THR A 184 2.83 -2.12 9.32
N LEU A 185 1.76 -1.73 8.63
CA LEU A 185 0.60 -2.61 8.40
C LEU A 185 0.99 -3.67 7.37
N THR A 186 0.88 -4.95 7.75
CA THR A 186 1.31 -6.09 6.94
C THR A 186 0.16 -6.95 6.43
N ALA A 187 -0.99 -6.92 7.09
CA ALA A 187 -2.19 -7.57 6.59
C ALA A 187 -3.49 -6.90 7.05
N VAL A 188 -4.53 -7.03 6.23
CA VAL A 188 -5.92 -6.74 6.56
C VAL A 188 -6.72 -8.02 6.35
N ALA A 189 -7.34 -8.56 7.40
CA ALA A 189 -8.20 -9.73 7.32
C ALA A 189 -9.65 -9.37 7.59
N LEU A 190 -10.57 -10.01 6.88
CA LEU A 190 -12.00 -9.93 7.10
C LEU A 190 -12.51 -11.34 7.45
N ASN A 191 -13.18 -11.43 8.60
CA ASN A 191 -13.69 -12.68 9.14
C ASN A 191 -15.21 -12.59 9.26
N ASP A 192 -15.92 -13.60 8.75
CA ASP A 192 -17.33 -13.83 9.04
C ASP A 192 -17.44 -14.83 10.20
N THR A 193 -17.83 -14.32 11.37
CA THR A 193 -17.95 -15.08 12.63
C THR A 193 -19.41 -15.24 13.05
N ASN A 194 -20.36 -14.96 12.16
CA ASN A 194 -21.78 -15.01 12.46
C ASN A 194 -22.20 -16.43 12.92
N THR A 195 -23.34 -16.63 13.57
CA THR A 195 -23.83 -18.00 13.87
C THR A 195 -25.11 -18.33 13.10
N TRP A 196 -25.37 -17.58 12.03
CA TRP A 196 -26.61 -17.55 11.27
C TRP A 196 -26.31 -17.83 9.80
N GLY A 197 -26.49 -19.08 9.38
CA GLY A 197 -26.00 -19.57 8.08
C GLY A 197 -26.49 -18.82 6.83
N ALA A 198 -27.58 -18.05 6.90
CA ALA A 198 -28.09 -17.27 5.76
C ALA A 198 -27.38 -15.91 5.57
N LEU A 199 -26.87 -15.31 6.65
CA LEU A 199 -26.17 -14.03 6.58
C LEU A 199 -24.83 -14.21 5.85
N LYS A 200 -24.46 -13.19 5.07
CA LYS A 200 -23.16 -13.10 4.39
C LYS A 200 -22.58 -11.70 4.55
N ILE A 201 -21.25 -11.61 4.56
CA ILE A 201 -20.52 -10.35 4.49
C ILE A 201 -20.01 -10.16 3.06
N GLN A 202 -20.22 -8.97 2.50
CA GLN A 202 -19.78 -8.57 1.18
C GLN A 202 -18.61 -7.60 1.27
N LEU A 203 -17.52 -7.89 0.56
CA LEU A 203 -16.40 -6.97 0.38
C LEU A 203 -16.22 -6.68 -1.12
N ALA A 204 -16.48 -5.44 -1.51
CA ALA A 204 -16.36 -5.00 -2.90
C ALA A 204 -15.01 -4.32 -3.21
N GLY A 205 -14.32 -3.79 -2.19
CA GLY A 205 -13.05 -3.09 -2.37
C GLY A 205 -12.34 -2.85 -1.06
N LEU A 206 -11.01 -2.72 -1.14
CA LEU A 206 -10.13 -2.43 -0.02
C LEU A 206 -9.07 -1.43 -0.47
N THR A 207 -8.75 -0.46 0.38
CA THR A 207 -7.63 0.45 0.18
C THR A 207 -7.02 0.83 1.52
N VAL A 208 -5.73 1.18 1.51
CA VAL A 208 -4.99 1.61 2.69
C VAL A 208 -4.46 3.02 2.45
N ASP A 209 -4.78 3.96 3.33
CA ASP A 209 -4.12 5.26 3.36
C ASP A 209 -2.79 5.12 4.11
N PHE A 210 -1.71 5.48 3.45
CA PHE A 210 -0.37 5.47 4.02
C PHE A 210 0.45 6.67 3.55
N THR A 211 1.55 6.93 4.25
CA THR A 211 2.54 7.93 3.82
C THR A 211 3.70 7.21 3.15
N ALA A 212 3.86 7.39 1.85
CA ALA A 212 5.00 6.80 1.13
C ALA A 212 6.32 7.33 1.70
N PRO A 213 7.35 6.48 1.86
CA PRO A 213 8.66 6.94 2.31
C PRO A 213 9.19 7.98 1.32
N THR A 214 9.70 9.10 1.84
CA THR A 214 10.36 10.11 1.01
C THR A 214 11.59 9.47 0.36
N PRO A 215 11.72 9.49 -0.98
CA PRO A 215 12.90 8.93 -1.62
C PRO A 215 14.15 9.67 -1.10
N THR A 216 15.13 8.91 -0.62
CA THR A 216 16.44 9.48 -0.27
C THR A 216 17.04 10.08 -1.55
N PRO A 217 17.46 11.36 -1.56
CA PRO A 217 18.07 11.95 -2.74
C PRO A 217 19.30 11.13 -3.11
N THR A 218 19.34 10.65 -4.35
CA THR A 218 20.53 10.00 -4.90
C THR A 218 21.68 11.02 -4.82
N PRO A 219 22.83 10.67 -4.22
CA PRO A 219 23.96 11.59 -4.17
C PRO A 219 24.29 12.01 -5.60
N THR A 220 24.33 13.32 -5.84
CA THR A 220 24.79 13.86 -7.12
C THR A 220 26.19 13.32 -7.37
N PRO A 221 26.46 12.70 -8.55
CA PRO A 221 27.80 12.23 -8.85
C PRO A 221 28.74 13.42 -8.72
N THR A 222 29.74 13.30 -7.82
CA THR A 222 30.80 14.30 -7.70
C THR A 222 31.43 14.46 -9.08
N PRO A 223 31.51 15.68 -9.65
CA PRO A 223 32.12 15.87 -10.96
C PRO A 223 33.53 15.30 -10.93
N THR A 224 33.82 14.35 -11.82
CA THR A 224 35.17 13.84 -12.02
C THR A 224 36.05 15.02 -12.44
N PRO A 225 37.14 15.34 -11.73
CA PRO A 225 38.02 16.43 -12.13
C PRO A 225 38.56 16.17 -13.54
N THR A 226 38.26 17.06 -14.48
CA THR A 226 38.86 17.03 -15.82
C THR A 226 40.30 17.52 -15.71
N CYS A 227 41.28 16.64 -15.89
CA CYS A 227 42.66 17.09 -16.08
C CYS A 227 42.78 17.70 -17.48
N THR A 228 43.10 19.00 -17.57
CA THR A 228 43.56 19.61 -18.82
C THR A 228 45.08 19.47 -18.87
N MET A 229 45.59 18.65 -19.79
CA MET A 229 47.02 18.66 -20.09
C MET A 229 47.31 19.81 -21.05
N ASN A 230 48.14 20.76 -20.62
CA ASN A 230 48.75 21.73 -21.53
C ASN A 230 49.94 21.04 -22.19
N ASP A 231 49.77 20.55 -23.41
CA ASP A 231 50.92 20.30 -24.25
C ASP A 231 51.57 21.67 -24.59
N HIS A 232 52.90 21.72 -24.64
CA HIS A 232 53.63 22.93 -25.06
C HIS A 232 53.47 23.24 -26.57
N ALA A 233 52.46 22.65 -27.23
CA ALA A 233 52.20 22.76 -28.66
C ALA A 233 50.82 23.32 -29.02
N GLY A 234 49.99 23.70 -28.04
CA GLY A 234 48.72 24.40 -28.28
C GLY A 234 47.59 23.54 -28.83
N LYS A 235 47.59 22.22 -28.56
CA LYS A 235 46.49 21.32 -28.94
C LYS A 235 45.88 20.67 -27.70
N VAL A 236 44.73 21.18 -27.28
CA VAL A 236 43.96 20.62 -26.17
C VAL A 236 43.23 19.36 -26.65
N SER A 237 43.62 18.18 -26.15
CA SER A 237 42.90 16.92 -26.39
C SER A 237 42.48 16.31 -25.06
N ALA A 238 41.16 16.20 -24.83
CA ALA A 238 40.60 15.59 -23.64
C ALA A 238 40.70 14.06 -23.74
N THR A 239 41.67 13.46 -23.06
CA THR A 239 41.80 12.01 -22.91
C THR A 239 41.56 11.59 -21.46
N THR A 240 40.79 10.54 -21.27
CA THR A 240 40.48 9.96 -19.95
C THR A 240 41.77 9.44 -19.30
N ALA A 241 42.23 10.13 -18.25
CA ALA A 241 43.52 9.88 -17.61
C ALA A 241 43.53 8.56 -16.80
N LYS A 242 43.95 7.46 -17.43
CA LYS A 242 44.49 6.29 -16.72
C LYS A 242 46.02 6.40 -16.78
N ASN A 243 46.63 6.85 -15.67
CA ASN A 243 48.08 6.86 -15.39
C ASN A 243 48.91 8.02 -15.98
N VAL A 244 48.74 9.27 -15.50
CA VAL A 244 49.75 10.34 -15.68
C VAL A 244 50.13 10.96 -14.32
N PRO A 245 51.43 11.00 -13.92
CA PRO A 245 51.87 11.48 -12.60
C PRO A 245 51.78 13.00 -12.34
N HIS A 246 51.27 13.81 -13.27
CA HIS A 246 51.36 15.28 -13.20
C HIS A 246 50.00 15.98 -13.41
N CYS A 247 48.92 15.50 -12.81
CA CYS A 247 47.70 16.31 -12.73
C CYS A 247 47.85 17.37 -11.63
N ILE A 248 48.01 18.65 -12.02
CA ILE A 248 47.81 19.79 -11.13
C ILE A 248 46.32 20.11 -11.14
N ALA A 249 45.64 19.93 -10.01
CA ALA A 249 44.24 20.32 -9.86
C ALA A 249 44.14 21.86 -9.84
N THR A 250 43.77 22.48 -10.97
CA THR A 250 43.44 23.91 -11.02
C THR A 250 42.01 24.10 -10.52
N GLY A 251 41.86 24.08 -9.20
CA GLY A 251 40.54 24.18 -8.57
C GLY A 251 40.59 24.56 -7.09
N LYS A 252 41.42 25.54 -6.71
CA LYS A 252 41.21 26.30 -5.47
C LYS A 252 41.52 27.77 -5.70
N ALA A 253 40.45 28.57 -5.76
CA ALA A 253 40.55 30.00 -5.53
C ALA A 253 40.80 30.20 -4.02
N GLY A 254 41.91 30.87 -3.70
CA GLY A 254 42.13 31.54 -2.42
C GLY A 254 42.69 30.68 -1.28
N GLU A 255 44.01 30.52 -1.24
CA GLU A 255 44.70 30.39 0.05
C GLU A 255 46.10 31.00 -0.08
N LYS A 256 46.33 32.11 0.62
CA LYS A 256 47.62 32.81 0.64
C LYS A 256 48.64 31.94 1.37
N ALA A 257 49.81 31.78 0.76
CA ALA A 257 50.96 31.16 1.40
C ALA A 257 51.41 31.99 2.62
N ASP A 258 51.42 31.37 3.80
CA ASP A 258 52.16 31.87 4.96
C ASP A 258 53.53 31.19 5.00
N VAL A 259 54.58 32.00 5.13
CA VAL A 259 55.97 31.58 5.04
C VAL A 259 56.52 31.48 6.47
N THR A 260 56.64 30.27 6.99
CA THR A 260 57.40 30.00 8.23
C THR A 260 58.59 29.09 7.97
N LYS A 261 59.72 29.78 7.78
CA LYS A 261 61.10 29.56 8.24
C LYS A 261 61.44 28.19 8.88
N ALA A 262 62.45 27.54 8.30
CA ALA A 262 63.10 26.32 8.78
C ALA A 262 63.86 26.50 10.11
N THR A 263 63.80 25.49 10.97
CA THR A 263 64.74 25.25 12.08
C THR A 263 65.41 23.89 11.93
N THR A 264 66.73 23.95 12.01
CA THR A 264 67.79 22.94 11.91
C THR A 264 67.61 21.74 12.87
N PRO A 265 68.05 20.51 12.49
CA PRO A 265 68.05 19.36 13.39
C PRO A 265 69.26 19.37 14.34
N ALA A 266 69.01 19.08 15.61
CA ALA A 266 70.06 18.83 16.61
C ALA A 266 70.53 17.37 16.57
N ALA A 267 71.85 17.20 16.71
CA ALA A 267 72.59 15.95 16.72
C ALA A 267 72.32 15.07 17.97
N PRO A 268 72.62 13.76 17.91
CA PRO A 268 72.42 12.84 19.03
C PRO A 268 73.57 12.91 20.03
N ARG A 269 73.27 12.68 21.31
CA ARG A 269 74.27 12.48 22.37
C ARG A 269 74.08 11.10 22.99
N SER A 270 75.08 10.25 22.81
CA SER A 270 75.49 9.17 23.70
C SER A 270 76.18 9.80 24.94
N ASP A 271 76.37 9.24 26.13
CA ASP A 271 76.48 7.88 26.68
C ASP A 271 76.16 7.94 28.20
N ASP A 272 76.24 6.76 28.85
CA ASP A 272 76.28 6.40 30.28
C ASP A 272 74.96 6.03 31.00
#